data_AF-A0A838JQX3-F1
#
_entry.id   AF-A0A838JQX3-F1
#
_cell.length_a   1.000
_cell.length_b   1.000
_cell.length_c   1.000
_cell.angle_alpha   90.00
_cell.angle_beta   90.00
_cell.angle_gamma   90.00
#
_symmetry.space_group_name_H-M   'P 1'
#
loop_
_entity.id
_entity.type
_entity.pdbx_description
1 polymer ?
#
loop_
_entity_poly.entity_id
_entity_poly.type
_entity_poly.pdbx_seq_one_letter_code
_entity_poly.pdbx_strand_id
1 'polypeptide(L)'
;MDGTLYRLDSDTLDPTNRPLALSYRTQRGDGYADASVNLRRSILRDWPDLNLIDTWRFIAGDGTVVYEGRVNNIGRETNDGQQINVQLSGWMQHAKDRRMREIYIDRDLSRWITPPSNARQLVLLAGAVKYLISRGSSEVQRDPVSAFPAVRLGITRLVETATSHSLAETWYDAQGLTLGYYGGTYADRDETNAVLVTANWSIKAFLSSDDVASSTDSSANLTGGTSTFTVTATGTRKYAILAMNYVGVGTADTDSSAWFRNLYVVGTHGLTLSSDGGLTVSQIIKDSAARFCPRLDTTNVQDTTYAQRHVAYLEPIYPHDAWLDLNRAHLWELSVWENRKLYYEPPATLDDYDWQVRTDDPGVTLSFGGDSLTELANGVEVTFTDLLSGKTRLVTPVEYPVELADTSTDNPANKNGLNKWLAYEVPFPCLEADAVQYGRAYLAEGIRAKAPVSITCGFHIRDRAGNWQPASKVRCGQRVAITDHPNDAPRRIIDTSYSHDGRGLTISADRA
;
A
#
# COMPACT_ATOMS: atom_id res chain seq x y z
N MET A 1 15.52 -22.01 -14.48
CA MET A 1 14.20 -22.38 -15.04
C MET A 1 14.35 -22.21 -16.51
N ASP A 2 14.21 -23.29 -17.28
CA ASP A 2 14.50 -23.35 -18.71
C ASP A 2 13.55 -22.48 -19.56
N GLY A 3 12.49 -21.92 -18.98
CA GLY A 3 11.68 -20.90 -19.64
C GLY A 3 10.99 -21.42 -20.89
N THR A 4 10.77 -22.74 -20.97
CA THR A 4 10.09 -23.36 -22.10
C THR A 4 8.65 -22.89 -22.15
N LEU A 5 8.37 -22.10 -23.19
CA LEU A 5 7.04 -21.59 -23.50
C LEU A 5 6.28 -22.70 -24.24
N TYR A 6 5.30 -23.30 -23.59
CA TYR A 6 4.42 -24.29 -24.22
C TYR A 6 3.28 -23.57 -24.92
N ARG A 7 3.21 -23.71 -26.25
CA ARG A 7 2.14 -23.19 -27.09
C ARG A 7 1.10 -24.28 -27.31
N LEU A 8 -0.10 -24.06 -26.81
CA LEU A 8 -1.28 -24.90 -27.10
C LEU A 8 -2.11 -24.15 -28.13
N ASP A 9 -2.18 -24.65 -29.36
CA ASP A 9 -3.04 -24.12 -30.42
C ASP A 9 -3.90 -25.21 -31.07
N SER A 10 -4.95 -24.80 -31.77
CA SER A 10 -5.84 -25.72 -32.50
C SER A 10 -5.11 -26.51 -33.60
N ASP A 11 -3.99 -25.95 -34.07
CA ASP A 11 -3.23 -26.43 -35.22
C ASP A 11 -2.12 -27.40 -34.80
N THR A 12 -1.95 -27.66 -33.50
CA THR A 12 -0.98 -28.64 -33.02
C THR A 12 -1.31 -30.00 -33.62
N LEU A 13 -0.30 -30.62 -34.24
CA LEU A 13 -0.39 -31.93 -34.87
C LEU A 13 -0.68 -33.06 -33.87
N ASP A 14 -0.39 -32.84 -32.59
CA ASP A 14 -0.73 -33.75 -31.51
C ASP A 14 -2.17 -33.47 -31.01
N PRO A 15 -3.14 -34.37 -31.25
CA PRO A 15 -4.52 -34.19 -30.80
C PRO A 15 -4.65 -34.13 -29.28
N THR A 16 -3.67 -34.62 -28.52
CA THR A 16 -3.68 -34.60 -27.05
C THR A 16 -3.33 -33.22 -26.47
N ASN A 17 -2.85 -32.30 -27.31
CA ASN A 17 -2.52 -30.92 -26.94
C ASN A 17 -3.60 -29.91 -27.33
N ARG A 18 -4.67 -30.39 -27.99
CA ARG A 18 -5.81 -29.53 -28.36
C ARG A 18 -6.69 -29.30 -27.13
N PRO A 19 -6.93 -28.04 -26.73
CA PRO A 19 -7.88 -27.72 -25.68
C PRO A 19 -9.28 -28.26 -26.03
N LEU A 20 -9.91 -28.97 -25.09
CA LEU A 20 -11.33 -29.34 -25.18
C LEU A 20 -12.23 -28.18 -24.74
N ALA A 21 -11.79 -27.52 -23.66
CA ALA A 21 -12.47 -26.42 -23.01
C ALA A 21 -11.42 -25.38 -22.62
N LEU A 22 -11.76 -24.10 -22.75
CA LEU A 22 -10.90 -23.01 -22.32
C LEU A 22 -11.74 -21.87 -21.75
N SER A 23 -11.38 -21.41 -20.55
CA SER A 23 -11.95 -20.22 -19.94
C SER A 23 -10.90 -19.43 -19.18
N TYR A 24 -11.09 -18.12 -19.09
CA TYR A 24 -10.25 -17.26 -18.27
C TYR A 24 -10.98 -15.98 -17.88
N ARG A 25 -10.47 -15.33 -16.83
CA ARG A 25 -11.01 -14.10 -16.30
C ARG A 25 -9.94 -13.01 -16.22
N THR A 26 -10.38 -11.76 -16.32
CA THR A 26 -9.57 -10.60 -15.94
C THR A 26 -10.31 -9.81 -14.88
N GLN A 27 -9.58 -9.25 -13.93
CA GLN A 27 -10.16 -8.59 -12.75
C GLN A 27 -9.33 -7.38 -12.35
N ARG A 28 -10.00 -6.28 -12.00
CA ARG A 28 -9.35 -5.07 -11.46
C ARG A 28 -8.57 -5.42 -10.20
N GLY A 29 -7.32 -4.95 -10.10
CA GLY A 29 -6.41 -5.29 -9.00
C GLY A 29 -5.51 -6.50 -9.27
N ASP A 30 -5.90 -7.41 -10.16
CA ASP A 30 -5.09 -8.58 -10.54
C ASP A 30 -4.58 -8.51 -12.00
N GLY A 31 -5.35 -7.92 -12.92
CA GLY A 31 -5.10 -8.02 -14.36
C GLY A 31 -5.61 -9.37 -14.87
N TYR A 32 -4.71 -10.23 -15.37
CA TYR A 32 -5.07 -11.65 -15.56
C TYR A 32 -5.38 -12.30 -14.20
N ALA A 33 -6.58 -12.87 -14.04
CA ALA A 33 -7.04 -13.45 -12.79
C ALA A 33 -6.82 -14.97 -12.78
N ASP A 34 -7.81 -15.77 -13.12
CA ASP A 34 -7.75 -17.23 -13.20
C ASP A 34 -8.07 -17.71 -14.61
N ALA A 35 -7.60 -18.90 -14.93
CA ALA A 35 -7.97 -19.59 -16.14
C ALA A 35 -8.03 -21.10 -15.93
N SER A 36 -8.77 -21.77 -16.80
CA SER A 36 -8.81 -23.23 -16.85
C SER A 36 -8.79 -23.74 -18.28
N VAL A 37 -8.16 -24.89 -18.46
CA VAL A 37 -8.11 -25.60 -19.74
C VAL A 37 -8.22 -27.09 -19.52
N ASN A 38 -9.08 -27.74 -20.29
CA ASN A 38 -9.21 -29.20 -20.31
C ASN A 38 -8.41 -29.78 -21.47
N LEU A 39 -7.54 -30.73 -21.17
CA LEU A 39 -6.72 -31.44 -22.16
C LEU A 39 -7.14 -32.90 -22.23
N ARG A 40 -7.27 -33.42 -23.46
CA ARG A 40 -7.57 -34.84 -23.71
C ARG A 40 -6.32 -35.72 -23.54
N ARG A 41 -5.80 -35.76 -22.31
CA ARG A 41 -4.58 -36.46 -21.94
C ARG A 41 -4.86 -37.59 -20.96
N SER A 42 -4.10 -38.67 -21.10
CA SER A 42 -4.19 -39.81 -20.19
C SER A 42 -3.71 -39.42 -18.80
N ILE A 43 -4.54 -39.69 -17.79
CA ILE A 43 -4.23 -39.45 -16.36
C ILE A 43 -3.24 -40.46 -15.76
N LEU A 44 -2.95 -41.54 -16.50
CA LEU A 44 -2.06 -42.63 -16.08
C LEU A 44 -0.60 -42.40 -16.49
N ARG A 45 -0.36 -41.35 -17.28
CA ARG A 45 0.96 -40.95 -17.77
C ARG A 45 1.34 -39.63 -17.12
N ASP A 46 2.59 -39.53 -16.70
CA ASP A 46 3.15 -38.24 -16.32
C ASP A 46 3.54 -37.46 -17.59
N TRP A 47 3.14 -36.20 -17.61
CA TRP A 47 3.32 -35.29 -18.73
C TRP A 47 4.39 -34.26 -18.34
N PRO A 48 5.63 -34.36 -18.87
CA PRO A 48 6.75 -33.51 -18.44
C PRO A 48 6.55 -32.01 -18.66
N ASP A 49 5.62 -31.65 -19.55
CA ASP A 49 5.23 -30.28 -19.89
C ASP A 49 4.12 -29.72 -18.99
N LEU A 50 3.61 -30.52 -18.05
CA LEU A 50 2.63 -30.09 -17.04
C LEU A 50 3.30 -30.03 -15.66
N ASN A 51 3.93 -28.91 -15.32
CA ASN A 51 4.45 -28.68 -13.97
C ASN A 51 3.78 -27.47 -13.30
N LEU A 52 3.69 -27.52 -11.98
CA LEU A 52 3.25 -26.38 -11.18
C LEU A 52 4.22 -25.21 -11.38
N ILE A 53 3.69 -23.98 -11.35
CA ILE A 53 4.42 -22.71 -11.51
C ILE A 53 4.93 -22.43 -12.94
N ASP A 54 4.85 -23.39 -13.85
CA ASP A 54 5.20 -23.16 -15.26
C ASP A 54 4.31 -22.08 -15.88
N THR A 55 4.89 -21.29 -16.78
CA THR A 55 4.21 -20.16 -17.43
C THR A 55 3.42 -20.64 -18.63
N TRP A 56 2.13 -20.31 -18.66
CA TRP A 56 1.23 -20.67 -19.76
C TRP A 56 0.67 -19.41 -20.39
N ARG A 57 0.56 -19.42 -21.73
CA ARG A 57 -0.05 -18.36 -22.52
C ARG A 57 -1.15 -18.90 -23.40
N PHE A 58 -2.28 -18.21 -23.45
CA PHE A 58 -3.30 -18.43 -24.45
C PHE A 58 -3.13 -17.39 -25.55
N ILE A 59 -3.05 -17.87 -26.79
CA ILE A 59 -2.79 -17.07 -27.97
C ILE A 59 -4.01 -17.17 -28.88
N ALA A 60 -4.58 -16.02 -29.26
CA ALA A 60 -5.68 -15.96 -30.21
C ALA A 60 -5.20 -16.25 -31.65
N GLY A 61 -6.15 -16.49 -32.56
CA GLY A 61 -5.84 -16.84 -33.97
C GLY A 61 -5.04 -15.77 -34.74
N ASP A 62 -5.00 -14.53 -34.26
CA ASP A 62 -4.21 -13.44 -34.83
C ASP A 62 -2.82 -13.28 -34.17
N GLY A 63 -2.43 -14.19 -33.28
CA GLY A 63 -1.15 -14.18 -32.57
C GLY A 63 -1.11 -13.32 -31.30
N THR A 64 -2.21 -12.67 -30.93
CA THR A 64 -2.27 -11.87 -29.69
C THR A 64 -2.36 -12.76 -28.45
N VAL A 65 -1.67 -12.36 -27.38
CA VAL A 65 -1.79 -13.03 -26.08
C VAL A 65 -3.08 -12.55 -25.42
N VAL A 66 -4.00 -13.46 -25.12
CA VAL A 66 -5.28 -13.16 -24.46
C VAL A 66 -5.29 -13.55 -22.98
N TYR A 67 -4.34 -14.38 -22.56
CA TYR A 67 -4.10 -14.71 -21.16
C TYR A 67 -2.65 -15.13 -20.94
N GLU A 68 -2.05 -14.71 -19.83
CA GLU A 68 -0.77 -15.20 -19.34
C GLU A 68 -0.86 -15.47 -17.82
N GLY A 69 -0.45 -16.66 -17.41
CA GLY A 69 -0.45 -17.04 -16.00
C GLY A 69 0.55 -18.15 -15.70
N ARG A 70 0.47 -18.68 -14.49
CA ARG A 70 1.25 -19.84 -14.03
C ARG A 70 0.33 -20.98 -13.65
N VAL A 71 0.79 -22.21 -13.83
CA VAL A 71 0.04 -23.40 -13.40
C VAL A 71 -0.09 -23.43 -11.88
N ASN A 72 -1.33 -23.46 -11.40
CA ASN A 72 -1.65 -23.51 -9.97
C ASN A 72 -2.12 -24.92 -9.55
N ASN A 73 -2.82 -25.63 -10.44
CA ASN A 73 -3.33 -26.96 -10.18
C ASN A 73 -3.39 -27.80 -11.46
N ILE A 74 -3.19 -29.11 -11.34
CA ILE A 74 -3.28 -30.09 -12.41
C ILE A 74 -4.23 -31.19 -11.95
N GLY A 75 -5.53 -30.96 -12.15
CA GLY A 75 -6.60 -31.90 -11.85
C GLY A 75 -6.64 -33.08 -12.82
N ARG A 76 -7.02 -34.26 -12.32
CA ARG A 76 -7.18 -35.48 -13.13
C ARG A 76 -8.64 -35.92 -13.07
N GLU A 77 -9.28 -36.10 -14.21
CA GLU A 77 -10.70 -36.42 -14.32
C GLU A 77 -10.96 -37.69 -15.16
N THR A 78 -12.02 -38.44 -14.81
CA THR A 78 -12.42 -39.69 -15.48
C THR A 78 -13.87 -39.73 -15.97
N ASN A 79 -14.63 -38.65 -15.77
CA ASN A 79 -16.10 -38.69 -15.91
C ASN A 79 -16.58 -38.80 -17.37
N ASP A 80 -15.84 -38.22 -18.33
CA ASP A 80 -16.17 -38.26 -19.77
C ASP A 80 -14.90 -38.54 -20.61
N GLY A 81 -14.26 -39.67 -20.29
CA GLY A 81 -12.91 -40.02 -20.75
C GLY A 81 -11.82 -39.53 -19.80
N GLN A 82 -10.58 -39.97 -20.03
CA GLN A 82 -9.42 -39.49 -19.28
C GLN A 82 -9.09 -38.06 -19.73
N GLN A 83 -9.15 -37.11 -18.80
CA GLN A 83 -8.86 -35.71 -19.06
C GLN A 83 -8.00 -35.13 -17.94
N ILE A 84 -7.19 -34.13 -18.29
CA ILE A 84 -6.43 -33.32 -17.33
C ILE A 84 -6.99 -31.90 -17.37
N ASN A 85 -7.48 -31.42 -16.22
CA ASN A 85 -7.91 -30.05 -16.02
C ASN A 85 -6.73 -29.24 -15.45
N VAL A 86 -6.19 -28.32 -16.23
CA VAL A 86 -5.11 -27.43 -15.77
C VAL A 86 -5.72 -26.11 -15.35
N GLN A 87 -5.51 -25.72 -14.10
CA GLN A 87 -5.92 -24.43 -13.57
C GLN A 87 -4.70 -23.51 -13.48
N LEU A 88 -4.87 -22.30 -14.00
CA LEU A 88 -3.86 -21.26 -14.03
C LEU A 88 -4.28 -20.12 -13.11
N SER A 89 -3.28 -19.38 -12.64
CA SER A 89 -3.50 -18.10 -11.99
C SER A 89 -2.56 -17.06 -12.57
N GLY A 90 -3.04 -15.85 -12.76
CA GLY A 90 -2.29 -14.75 -13.35
C GLY A 90 -1.14 -14.33 -12.45
N TRP A 91 -0.23 -13.56 -13.05
CA TRP A 91 1.05 -13.26 -12.42
C TRP A 91 0.96 -12.35 -11.19
N MET A 92 -0.16 -11.66 -10.97
CA MET A 92 -0.39 -10.95 -9.70
C MET A 92 -0.35 -11.89 -8.49
N GLN A 93 -0.66 -13.18 -8.65
CA GLN A 93 -0.51 -14.15 -7.56
C GLN A 93 0.94 -14.31 -7.07
N HIS A 94 1.94 -13.93 -7.86
CA HIS A 94 3.33 -13.90 -7.38
C HIS A 94 3.52 -12.91 -6.22
N ALA A 95 2.70 -11.84 -6.16
CA ALA A 95 2.66 -10.89 -5.06
C ALA A 95 1.95 -11.42 -3.80
N LYS A 96 1.45 -12.66 -3.85
CA LYS A 96 0.82 -13.40 -2.74
C LYS A 96 1.64 -14.64 -2.31
N ASP A 97 2.80 -14.90 -2.93
CA ASP A 97 3.65 -16.06 -2.60
C ASP A 97 4.44 -15.88 -1.30
N ARG A 98 4.92 -14.66 -1.06
CA ARG A 98 5.84 -14.34 0.03
C ARG A 98 5.39 -13.08 0.73
N ARG A 99 5.31 -13.15 2.07
CA ARG A 99 5.05 -11.97 2.91
C ARG A 99 6.30 -11.09 3.01
N MET A 100 6.07 -9.79 3.12
CA MET A 100 7.08 -8.77 3.37
C MET A 100 6.84 -8.10 4.73
N ARG A 101 7.90 -7.49 5.24
CA ARG A 101 7.92 -6.57 6.38
C ARG A 101 8.92 -5.49 6.03
N GLU A 102 8.56 -4.22 6.19
CA GLU A 102 9.44 -3.11 5.86
C GLU A 102 9.02 -1.82 6.58
N ILE A 103 10.01 -1.03 6.99
CA ILE A 103 9.78 0.34 7.47
C ILE A 103 10.21 1.28 6.35
N TYR A 104 9.27 1.70 5.50
CA TYR A 104 9.56 2.71 4.48
C TYR A 104 9.72 4.09 5.12
N ILE A 105 8.79 4.45 5.98
CA ILE A 105 8.92 5.58 6.90
C ILE A 105 7.91 5.41 8.03
N ASP A 106 8.38 5.42 9.27
CA ASP A 106 7.52 5.37 10.44
C ASP A 106 7.60 6.71 11.19
N ARG A 107 6.45 7.22 11.62
CA ARG A 107 6.29 8.50 12.33
C ARG A 107 5.35 8.38 13.54
N ASP A 108 4.92 7.16 13.84
CA ASP A 108 4.00 6.88 14.92
C ASP A 108 4.71 7.04 16.27
N LEU A 109 4.39 8.12 17.00
CA LEU A 109 5.00 8.44 18.29
C LEU A 109 4.63 7.42 19.37
N SER A 110 3.53 6.68 19.22
CA SER A 110 3.12 5.67 20.20
C SER A 110 4.10 4.49 20.29
N ARG A 111 4.95 4.30 19.27
CA ARG A 111 5.97 3.25 19.24
C ARG A 111 7.24 3.61 20.03
N TRP A 112 7.39 4.87 20.44
CA TRP A 112 8.57 5.34 21.15
C TRP A 112 8.52 5.17 22.66
N ILE A 113 7.34 4.97 23.27
CA ILE A 113 7.18 4.92 24.73
C ILE A 113 7.48 3.54 25.34
N THR A 114 8.35 2.75 24.71
CA THR A 114 8.72 1.43 25.22
C THR A 114 9.73 1.59 26.35
N PRO A 115 9.45 1.08 27.57
CA PRO A 115 10.43 1.10 28.64
C PRO A 115 11.62 0.19 28.27
N PRO A 116 12.85 0.52 28.70
CA PRO A 116 13.99 -0.33 28.46
C PRO A 116 13.83 -1.70 29.11
N SER A 117 14.41 -2.71 28.47
CA SER A 117 14.38 -4.08 28.98
C SER A 117 15.04 -4.20 30.35
N ASN A 118 14.65 -5.20 31.14
CA ASN A 118 15.28 -5.46 32.44
C ASN A 118 16.80 -5.70 32.29
N ALA A 119 17.22 -6.29 31.18
CA ALA A 119 18.64 -6.49 30.87
C ALA A 119 19.36 -5.15 30.68
N ARG A 120 18.75 -4.18 29.98
CA ARG A 120 19.29 -2.82 29.84
C ARG A 120 19.44 -2.14 31.19
N GLN A 121 18.43 -2.24 32.05
CA GLN A 121 18.47 -1.66 33.39
C GLN A 121 19.61 -2.24 34.24
N LEU A 122 19.83 -3.56 34.16
CA LEU A 122 20.95 -4.21 34.86
C LEU A 122 22.30 -3.75 34.34
N VAL A 123 22.48 -3.64 33.02
CA VAL A 123 23.72 -3.13 32.41
C VAL A 123 24.04 -1.71 32.88
N LEU A 124 23.02 -0.84 32.93
CA LEU A 124 23.15 0.54 33.39
C LEU A 124 23.53 0.65 34.89
N LEU A 125 23.11 -0.30 35.72
CA LEU A 125 23.42 -0.36 37.15
C LEU A 125 24.75 -1.06 37.47
N ALA A 126 25.22 -1.94 36.58
CA ALA A 126 26.45 -2.72 36.75
C ALA A 126 27.72 -1.95 36.38
N GLY A 127 27.59 -0.82 35.68
CA GLY A 127 28.72 0.04 35.29
C GLY A 127 29.43 0.70 36.48
N ALA A 128 30.69 1.10 36.28
CA ALA A 128 31.46 1.89 37.26
C ALA A 128 30.78 3.24 37.56
N VAL A 129 30.13 3.81 36.54
CA VAL A 129 29.17 4.91 36.66
C VAL A 129 27.77 4.31 36.45
N LYS A 130 26.90 4.52 37.43
CA LYS A 130 25.55 3.95 37.45
C LYS A 130 24.57 4.93 36.83
N TYR A 131 23.75 4.47 35.90
CA TYR A 131 22.67 5.27 35.34
C TYR A 131 21.33 4.81 35.91
N LEU A 132 20.66 5.72 36.62
CA LEU A 132 19.45 5.47 37.39
C LEU A 132 18.23 5.86 36.58
N ILE A 133 17.71 4.89 35.81
CA ILE A 133 16.57 5.14 34.92
C ILE A 133 15.26 5.43 35.65
N SER A 134 15.12 4.94 36.89
CA SER A 134 13.95 5.19 37.74
C SER A 134 13.77 6.66 38.13
N ARG A 135 14.73 7.52 37.79
CA ARG A 135 14.68 8.97 38.02
C ARG A 135 14.31 9.78 36.78
N GLY A 136 14.18 9.12 35.63
CA GLY A 136 13.70 9.73 34.40
C GLY A 136 12.29 9.29 34.05
N SER A 137 11.64 10.06 33.20
CA SER A 137 10.34 9.73 32.60
C SER A 137 10.38 9.89 31.08
N SER A 138 9.52 9.14 30.39
CA SER A 138 9.27 9.30 28.96
C SER A 138 7.78 9.25 28.67
N GLU A 139 7.27 10.19 27.87
CA GLU A 139 5.85 10.27 27.53
C GLU A 139 5.62 10.97 26.19
N VAL A 140 4.50 10.66 25.52
CA VAL A 140 4.05 11.42 24.34
C VAL A 140 3.15 12.54 24.81
N GLN A 141 3.54 13.78 24.56
CA GLN A 141 2.72 14.96 24.82
C GLN A 141 3.12 16.14 23.93
N ARG A 142 2.39 17.27 24.02
CA ARG A 142 2.71 18.46 23.24
C ARG A 142 3.87 19.22 23.86
N ASP A 143 4.85 19.57 23.03
CA ASP A 143 5.84 20.58 23.39
C ASP A 143 5.10 21.88 23.74
N PRO A 144 5.27 22.44 24.95
CA PRO A 144 4.53 23.60 25.42
C PRO A 144 4.80 24.86 24.58
N VAL A 145 5.90 24.92 23.83
CA VAL A 145 6.26 26.10 23.01
C VAL A 145 5.70 25.98 21.60
N SER A 146 5.98 24.87 20.91
CA SER A 146 5.55 24.69 19.52
C SER A 146 4.12 24.16 19.40
N ALA A 147 3.54 23.66 20.49
CA ALA A 147 2.30 22.89 20.53
C ALA A 147 2.31 21.62 19.64
N PHE A 148 3.47 21.27 19.06
CA PHE A 148 3.65 20.04 18.31
C PHE A 148 3.75 18.86 19.28
N PRO A 149 3.11 17.74 18.97
CA PRO A 149 3.32 16.51 19.70
C PRO A 149 4.75 16.02 19.55
N ALA A 150 5.26 15.49 20.65
CA ALA A 150 6.64 15.16 20.86
C ALA A 150 6.74 13.99 21.83
N VAL A 151 7.85 13.27 21.73
CA VAL A 151 8.32 12.42 22.82
C VAL A 151 9.08 13.32 23.79
N ARG A 152 8.57 13.46 25.02
CA ARG A 152 9.26 14.15 26.11
C ARG A 152 10.06 13.14 26.90
N LEU A 153 11.33 13.46 27.14
CA LEU A 153 12.12 12.87 28.22
C LEU A 153 12.23 13.90 29.35
N GLY A 154 11.95 13.50 30.58
CA GLY A 154 11.97 14.40 31.75
C GLY A 154 12.80 13.85 32.90
N ILE A 155 13.46 14.74 33.63
CA ILE A 155 14.08 14.45 34.93
C ILE A 155 13.60 15.53 35.90
N THR A 156 12.93 15.12 36.98
CA THR A 156 12.29 16.02 37.96
C THR A 156 13.11 16.21 39.23
N ARG A 157 14.17 15.43 39.40
CA ARG A 157 15.05 15.50 40.56
C ARG A 157 16.46 15.01 40.21
N LEU A 158 17.43 15.86 40.47
CA LEU A 158 18.86 15.56 40.36
C LEU A 158 19.39 15.13 41.73
N VAL A 159 20.05 13.97 41.79
CA VAL A 159 20.81 13.53 42.97
C VAL A 159 22.07 12.82 42.48
N GLU A 160 22.95 13.63 41.92
CA GLU A 160 24.01 13.21 41.02
C GLU A 160 25.33 13.18 41.77
N THR A 161 26.00 12.04 41.74
CA THR A 161 27.32 11.86 42.36
C THR A 161 28.35 11.58 41.27
N ALA A 162 29.63 11.56 41.64
CA ALA A 162 30.70 11.20 40.70
C ALA A 162 30.56 9.78 40.09
N THR A 163 29.68 8.93 40.64
CA THR A 163 29.50 7.53 40.22
C THR A 163 28.04 7.18 39.90
N SER A 164 27.11 8.14 39.95
CA SER A 164 25.68 7.88 39.77
C SER A 164 25.01 9.05 39.09
N HIS A 165 24.37 8.78 37.94
CA HIS A 165 23.64 9.77 37.15
C HIS A 165 22.18 9.41 36.92
N SER A 166 21.30 10.41 36.89
CA SER A 166 19.90 10.26 36.48
C SER A 166 19.81 10.16 34.96
N LEU A 167 18.97 9.24 34.48
CA LEU A 167 18.76 8.95 33.06
C LEU A 167 17.27 8.86 32.77
N ALA A 168 16.83 9.54 31.72
CA ALA A 168 15.59 9.27 31.02
C ALA A 168 15.94 8.67 29.66
N GLU A 169 15.36 7.51 29.34
CA GLU A 169 15.59 6.81 28.08
C GLU A 169 14.27 6.23 27.58
N THR A 170 14.07 6.22 26.27
CA THR A 170 12.89 5.64 25.64
C THR A 170 13.28 4.98 24.32
N TRP A 171 12.56 3.92 23.95
CA TRP A 171 13.00 2.98 22.92
C TRP A 171 11.93 2.79 21.85
N TYR A 172 12.41 2.74 20.61
CA TYR A 172 11.69 2.22 19.45
C TYR A 172 12.24 0.85 19.09
N ASP A 173 11.38 -0.16 19.06
CA ASP A 173 11.71 -1.52 18.62
C ASP A 173 11.23 -1.75 17.17
N ALA A 174 12.15 -2.03 16.26
CA ALA A 174 11.85 -2.35 14.87
C ALA A 174 11.30 -3.78 14.68
N GLN A 175 11.03 -4.52 15.78
CA GLN A 175 10.52 -5.89 15.81
C GLN A 175 11.36 -6.85 14.95
N GLY A 176 12.68 -6.68 15.02
CA GLY A 176 13.65 -7.47 14.27
C GLY A 176 13.98 -6.98 12.87
N LEU A 177 13.29 -5.95 12.35
CA LEU A 177 13.72 -5.25 11.12
C LEU A 177 15.00 -4.45 11.36
N THR A 178 15.75 -4.20 10.28
CA THR A 178 16.96 -3.38 10.36
C THR A 178 16.62 -1.93 10.04
N LEU A 179 17.08 -1.03 10.90
CA LEU A 179 16.97 0.42 10.74
C LEU A 179 18.14 0.93 9.91
N GLY A 180 17.87 1.74 8.90
CA GLY A 180 18.88 2.45 8.12
C GLY A 180 19.25 3.77 8.78
N TYR A 181 18.24 4.55 9.17
CA TYR A 181 18.44 5.81 9.88
C TYR A 181 17.15 6.27 10.56
N TYR A 182 17.25 7.23 11.46
CA TYR A 182 16.11 7.94 12.02
C TYR A 182 16.49 9.38 12.35
N GLY A 183 15.51 10.25 12.50
CA GLY A 183 15.75 11.65 12.77
C GLY A 183 14.52 12.39 13.28
N GLY A 184 14.68 13.70 13.45
CA GLY A 184 13.62 14.57 13.91
C GLY A 184 14.13 15.96 14.28
N THR A 185 13.28 16.70 14.98
CA THR A 185 13.61 18.00 15.56
C THR A 185 13.64 17.87 17.08
N TYR A 186 14.58 18.54 17.71
CA TYR A 186 14.82 18.52 19.14
C TYR A 186 14.61 19.92 19.75
N ALA A 187 14.25 19.98 21.03
CA ALA A 187 14.33 21.17 21.88
C ALA A 187 14.50 20.76 23.35
N ASP A 188 15.08 21.63 24.17
CA ASP A 188 15.21 21.43 25.62
C ASP A 188 14.84 22.68 26.43
N ARG A 189 14.37 22.43 27.65
CA ARG A 189 14.02 23.47 28.63
C ARG A 189 14.20 22.97 30.06
N ASP A 190 14.50 23.88 30.97
CA ASP A 190 14.27 23.70 32.41
C ASP A 190 12.91 24.28 32.85
N GLU A 191 12.63 24.19 34.15
CA GLU A 191 11.41 24.68 34.80
C GLU A 191 11.19 26.19 34.65
N THR A 192 12.25 26.96 34.38
CA THR A 192 12.19 28.41 34.12
C THR A 192 12.06 28.74 32.64
N ASN A 193 11.89 27.71 31.80
CA ASN A 193 11.87 27.80 30.33
C ASN A 193 13.23 28.25 29.74
N ALA A 194 14.31 28.14 30.51
CA ALA A 194 15.66 28.39 30.00
C ALA A 194 16.21 27.15 29.30
N VAL A 195 17.14 27.35 28.37
CA VAL A 195 17.82 26.27 27.65
C VAL A 195 18.74 25.51 28.61
N LEU A 196 18.81 24.19 28.48
CA LEU A 196 19.68 23.37 29.32
C LEU A 196 21.17 23.62 29.01
N VAL A 197 22.00 23.65 30.05
CA VAL A 197 23.43 23.95 29.93
C VAL A 197 24.19 22.73 29.38
N THR A 198 24.79 22.88 28.19
CA THR A 198 25.51 21.82 27.46
C THR A 198 26.64 21.14 28.24
N ALA A 199 27.24 21.83 29.22
CA ALA A 199 28.29 21.26 30.06
C ALA A 199 27.77 20.24 31.09
N ASN A 200 26.50 20.34 31.48
CA ASN A 200 25.90 19.54 32.55
C ASN A 200 24.95 18.46 32.02
N TRP A 201 24.46 18.62 30.80
CA TRP A 201 23.46 17.75 30.19
C TRP A 201 24.00 17.05 28.95
N SER A 202 23.69 15.77 28.85
CA SER A 202 23.95 14.94 27.67
C SER A 202 22.62 14.43 27.15
N ILE A 203 22.23 14.90 25.96
CA ILE A 203 21.00 14.51 25.30
C ILE A 203 21.36 14.02 23.90
N LYS A 204 21.05 12.76 23.63
CA LYS A 204 21.52 12.06 22.43
C LYS A 204 20.46 11.12 21.89
N ALA A 205 20.55 10.94 20.57
CA ALA A 205 19.83 9.95 19.81
C ALA A 205 20.80 8.80 19.48
N PHE A 206 20.38 7.54 19.65
CA PHE A 206 21.16 6.36 19.30
C PHE A 206 20.38 5.38 18.41
N LEU A 207 21.09 4.70 17.53
CA LEU A 207 20.68 3.41 17.00
C LEU A 207 21.43 2.29 17.74
N SER A 208 20.77 1.17 17.99
CA SER A 208 21.36 0.03 18.72
C SER A 208 21.15 -1.29 18.00
N SER A 209 22.13 -2.19 18.11
CA SER A 209 22.05 -3.57 17.61
C SER A 209 21.09 -4.47 18.40
N ASP A 210 20.92 -4.20 19.69
CA ASP A 210 20.15 -5.02 20.64
C ASP A 210 19.42 -4.16 21.68
N ASP A 211 18.63 -4.81 22.53
CA ASP A 211 17.81 -4.18 23.56
C ASP A 211 18.61 -3.71 24.79
N VAL A 212 19.93 -3.94 24.83
CA VAL A 212 20.82 -3.52 25.92
C VAL A 212 21.83 -2.46 25.51
N ALA A 213 21.85 -2.08 24.23
CA ALA A 213 22.77 -1.12 23.62
C ALA A 213 24.25 -1.54 23.60
N SER A 214 24.53 -2.81 23.29
CA SER A 214 25.92 -3.32 23.20
C SER A 214 26.75 -2.66 22.11
N SER A 215 26.12 -2.28 21.00
CA SER A 215 26.77 -1.57 19.89
C SER A 215 25.83 -0.49 19.38
N THR A 216 26.32 0.75 19.34
CA THR A 216 25.50 1.91 19.01
C THR A 216 26.14 2.81 17.97
N ASP A 217 25.27 3.48 17.20
CA ASP A 217 25.61 4.69 16.45
C ASP A 217 24.89 5.85 17.13
N SER A 218 25.50 7.03 17.22
CA SER A 218 24.96 8.12 18.04
C SER A 218 25.04 9.48 17.36
N SER A 219 24.10 10.36 17.68
CA SER A 219 24.18 11.78 17.35
C SER A 219 25.28 12.48 18.15
N ALA A 220 25.62 13.71 17.74
CA ALA A 220 26.26 14.67 18.63
C ALA A 220 25.36 14.96 19.86
N ASN A 221 25.93 15.61 20.88
CA ASN A 221 25.12 16.11 22.00
C ASN A 221 24.16 17.18 21.47
N LEU A 222 22.87 16.99 21.68
CA LEU A 222 21.82 17.85 21.15
C LEU A 222 21.53 19.06 22.04
N THR A 223 21.91 18.98 23.33
CA THR A 223 21.67 20.01 24.34
C THR A 223 22.10 21.41 23.90
N GLY A 224 21.29 22.41 24.23
CA GLY A 224 21.61 23.81 23.96
C GLY A 224 20.60 24.52 23.07
N GLY A 225 19.35 24.07 23.05
CA GLY A 225 18.24 24.74 22.37
C GLY A 225 17.56 23.85 21.33
N THR A 226 17.07 24.47 20.25
CA THR A 226 16.38 23.77 19.16
C THR A 226 17.35 23.40 18.04
N SER A 227 17.32 22.15 17.61
CA SER A 227 18.13 21.64 16.50
C SER A 227 17.42 20.50 15.77
N THR A 228 17.92 20.13 14.59
CA THR A 228 17.51 18.90 13.89
C THR A 228 18.60 17.86 14.06
N PHE A 229 18.23 16.58 14.06
CA PHE A 229 19.19 15.49 14.15
C PHE A 229 18.84 14.34 13.21
N THR A 230 19.85 13.58 12.86
CA THR A 230 19.72 12.30 12.17
C THR A 230 20.82 11.38 12.66
N VAL A 231 20.49 10.11 12.88
CA VAL A 231 21.43 9.05 13.21
C VAL A 231 21.34 7.99 12.11
N THR A 232 22.46 7.71 11.47
CA THR A 232 22.57 6.73 10.38
C THR A 232 23.27 5.48 10.90
N ALA A 233 22.72 4.31 10.57
CA ALA A 233 23.28 3.04 10.95
C ALA A 233 24.58 2.78 10.17
N THR A 234 25.65 2.38 10.86
CA THR A 234 26.87 1.86 10.22
C THR A 234 26.92 0.33 10.19
N GLY A 235 25.93 -0.33 10.79
CA GLY A 235 25.79 -1.79 10.85
C GLY A 235 24.33 -2.20 11.06
N THR A 236 24.09 -3.46 11.44
CA THR A 236 22.73 -3.92 11.73
C THR A 236 22.24 -3.32 13.05
N ARG A 237 21.26 -2.41 12.95
CA ARG A 237 20.59 -1.78 14.09
C ARG A 237 19.12 -2.14 14.09
N LYS A 238 18.57 -2.53 15.23
CA LYS A 238 17.18 -2.99 15.39
C LYS A 238 16.36 -2.10 16.32
N TYR A 239 17.04 -1.21 17.04
CA TYR A 239 16.43 -0.32 18.02
C TYR A 239 16.88 1.11 17.76
N ALA A 240 15.98 2.05 18.03
CA ALA A 240 16.32 3.46 18.13
C ALA A 240 16.02 3.96 19.55
N ILE A 241 16.83 4.88 20.05
CA ILE A 241 16.85 5.27 21.45
C ILE A 241 16.92 6.79 21.54
N LEU A 242 16.09 7.39 22.38
CA LEU A 242 16.27 8.78 22.80
C LEU A 242 16.69 8.76 24.27
N ALA A 243 17.78 9.44 24.60
CA ALA A 243 18.28 9.49 25.97
C ALA A 243 18.61 10.92 26.40
N MET A 244 18.31 11.20 27.66
CA MET A 244 18.64 12.43 28.37
C MET A 244 19.24 12.06 29.72
N ASN A 245 20.43 12.55 30.01
CA ASN A 245 21.08 12.34 31.31
C ASN A 245 21.82 13.60 31.78
N TYR A 246 21.85 13.78 33.09
CA TYR A 246 22.67 14.82 33.72
C TYR A 246 24.05 14.25 34.01
N VAL A 247 25.10 14.89 33.51
CA VAL A 247 26.50 14.47 33.69
C VAL A 247 27.26 15.33 34.70
N GLY A 248 26.67 16.43 35.16
CA GLY A 248 27.23 17.23 36.25
C GLY A 248 27.14 16.53 37.61
N VAL A 249 27.65 17.19 38.64
CA VAL A 249 27.50 16.76 40.05
C VAL A 249 26.62 17.77 40.77
N GLY A 250 25.64 17.29 41.53
CA GLY A 250 24.76 18.18 42.28
C GLY A 250 23.45 17.53 42.70
N THR A 251 22.77 18.18 43.65
CA THR A 251 21.44 17.80 44.11
C THR A 251 20.52 19.00 43.96
N ALA A 252 19.42 18.82 43.23
CA ALA A 252 18.41 19.86 43.01
C ALA A 252 17.07 19.21 42.68
N ASP A 253 15.98 19.82 43.15
CA ASP A 253 14.66 19.59 42.58
C ASP A 253 14.53 20.55 41.38
N THR A 254 14.25 20.01 40.19
CA THR A 254 14.15 20.77 38.94
C THR A 254 13.34 19.97 37.94
N ASP A 255 12.50 20.60 37.13
CA ASP A 255 11.95 19.97 35.92
C ASP A 255 12.85 20.30 34.73
N SER A 256 13.60 19.31 34.24
CA SER A 256 14.39 19.44 33.02
C SER A 256 13.87 18.48 31.98
N SER A 257 13.57 19.01 30.78
CA SER A 257 12.88 18.28 29.74
C SER A 257 13.56 18.40 28.37
N ALA A 258 13.58 17.29 27.65
CA ALA A 258 13.97 17.18 26.25
C ALA A 258 12.75 16.78 25.40
N TRP A 259 12.52 17.49 24.31
CA TRP A 259 11.35 17.35 23.44
C TRP A 259 11.79 16.94 22.04
N PHE A 260 11.40 15.74 21.63
CA PHE A 260 11.69 15.19 20.32
C PHE A 260 10.43 15.21 19.44
N ARG A 261 10.43 16.11 18.46
CA ARG A 261 9.33 16.44 17.54
C ARG A 261 9.60 15.87 16.16
N ASN A 262 8.56 15.69 15.36
CA ASN A 262 8.66 15.26 13.96
C ASN A 262 9.56 14.02 13.78
N LEU A 263 9.52 13.10 14.76
CA LEU A 263 10.32 11.88 14.72
C LEU A 263 9.94 11.05 13.51
N TYR A 264 10.95 10.51 12.84
CA TYR A 264 10.76 9.54 11.78
C TYR A 264 11.85 8.46 11.82
N VAL A 265 11.47 7.23 11.50
CA VAL A 265 12.36 6.06 11.41
C VAL A 265 12.27 5.46 10.01
N VAL A 266 13.42 5.07 9.45
CA VAL A 266 13.53 4.52 8.09
C VAL A 266 14.34 3.23 8.13
N GLY A 267 13.84 2.20 7.44
CA GLY A 267 14.50 0.90 7.25
C GLY A 267 15.68 0.97 6.29
N THR A 268 16.13 -0.20 5.80
CA THR A 268 17.30 -0.31 4.91
C THR A 268 16.95 -0.44 3.43
N HIS A 269 15.75 -0.04 3.02
CA HIS A 269 15.27 -0.13 1.62
C HIS A 269 16.00 0.81 0.64
N GLY A 270 16.75 1.80 1.11
CA GLY A 270 17.61 2.64 0.26
C GLY A 270 16.91 3.69 -0.59
N LEU A 271 15.60 3.90 -0.40
CA LEU A 271 14.87 4.98 -1.07
C LEU A 271 15.15 6.31 -0.36
N THR A 272 15.24 7.39 -1.14
CA THR A 272 15.46 8.74 -0.65
C THR A 272 14.13 9.44 -0.41
N LEU A 273 13.95 10.03 0.78
CA LEU A 273 12.75 10.82 1.10
C LEU A 273 12.67 12.06 0.20
N SER A 274 11.46 12.43 -0.21
CA SER A 274 11.20 13.68 -0.91
C SER A 274 11.43 14.90 0.00
N SER A 275 11.40 16.11 -0.56
CA SER A 275 11.42 17.35 0.21
C SER A 275 10.27 17.46 1.22
N ASP A 276 9.16 16.78 0.96
CA ASP A 276 8.01 16.68 1.87
C ASP A 276 8.22 15.67 3.00
N GLY A 277 9.38 15.01 3.04
CA GLY A 277 9.74 14.04 4.07
C GLY A 277 8.95 12.73 3.99
N GLY A 278 8.57 12.31 2.77
CA GLY A 278 7.84 11.06 2.50
C GLY A 278 8.35 10.33 1.26
N LEU A 279 7.67 9.25 0.87
CA LEU A 279 7.98 8.44 -0.31
C LEU A 279 6.77 8.32 -1.22
N THR A 280 6.98 8.34 -2.53
CA THR A 280 5.88 8.17 -3.48
C THR A 280 5.43 6.72 -3.54
N VAL A 281 4.13 6.49 -3.77
CA VAL A 281 3.58 5.13 -3.88
C VAL A 281 4.28 4.34 -4.99
N SER A 282 4.61 4.97 -6.13
CA SER A 282 5.33 4.31 -7.22
C SER A 282 6.71 3.80 -6.80
N GLN A 283 7.48 4.57 -6.00
CA GLN A 283 8.77 4.14 -5.46
C GLN A 283 8.63 2.91 -4.56
N ILE A 284 7.62 2.91 -3.69
CA ILE A 284 7.35 1.82 -2.74
C ILE A 284 6.92 0.55 -3.49
N ILE A 285 6.05 0.67 -4.50
CA ILE A 285 5.65 -0.47 -5.35
C ILE A 285 6.85 -1.03 -6.11
N LYS A 286 7.67 -0.17 -6.74
CA LYS A 286 8.87 -0.60 -7.48
C LYS A 286 9.85 -1.36 -6.58
N ASP A 287 10.13 -0.83 -5.39
CA ASP A 287 11.06 -1.44 -4.44
C ASP A 287 10.53 -2.77 -3.88
N SER A 288 9.29 -2.81 -3.39
CA SER A 288 8.69 -4.05 -2.88
C SER A 288 8.58 -5.13 -3.97
N ALA A 289 8.17 -4.78 -5.18
CA ALA A 289 8.13 -5.73 -6.28
C ALA A 289 9.52 -6.29 -6.61
N ALA A 290 10.56 -5.45 -6.67
CA ALA A 290 11.93 -5.90 -6.94
C ALA A 290 12.46 -6.87 -5.87
N ARG A 291 12.16 -6.64 -4.59
CA ARG A 291 12.70 -7.44 -3.47
C ARG A 291 11.87 -8.68 -3.12
N PHE A 292 10.55 -8.61 -3.27
CA PHE A 292 9.63 -9.66 -2.83
C PHE A 292 8.92 -10.38 -3.99
N CYS A 293 8.87 -9.79 -5.18
CA CYS A 293 8.18 -10.33 -6.37
C CYS A 293 9.05 -10.23 -7.64
N PRO A 294 10.31 -10.73 -7.63
CA PRO A 294 11.34 -10.39 -8.63
C PRO A 294 11.04 -10.86 -10.07
N ARG A 295 9.95 -11.61 -10.28
CA ARG A 295 9.50 -12.00 -11.63
C ARG A 295 8.60 -10.98 -12.30
N LEU A 296 8.09 -10.01 -11.55
CA LEU A 296 7.27 -8.95 -12.09
C LEU A 296 8.17 -7.88 -12.70
N ASP A 297 7.82 -7.44 -13.90
CA ASP A 297 8.46 -6.33 -14.59
C ASP A 297 7.75 -5.03 -14.17
N THR A 298 8.49 -4.12 -13.53
CA THR A 298 7.95 -2.85 -13.01
C THR A 298 8.06 -1.67 -13.97
N THR A 299 8.44 -1.90 -15.23
CA THR A 299 8.63 -0.83 -16.24
C THR A 299 7.38 0.01 -16.51
N ASN A 300 6.19 -0.53 -16.26
CA ASN A 300 4.91 0.17 -16.43
C ASN A 300 4.29 0.68 -15.12
N VAL A 301 5.08 0.73 -14.04
CA VAL A 301 4.71 1.47 -12.83
C VAL A 301 5.01 2.95 -13.08
N GLN A 302 3.97 3.73 -13.36
CA GLN A 302 4.10 5.17 -13.59
C GLN A 302 4.43 5.89 -12.27
N ASP A 303 5.15 7.00 -12.36
CA ASP A 303 5.55 7.75 -11.17
C ASP A 303 4.39 8.56 -10.60
N THR A 304 4.15 8.40 -9.29
CA THR A 304 3.20 9.24 -8.56
C THR A 304 3.88 10.47 -7.98
N THR A 305 3.12 11.53 -7.77
CA THR A 305 3.65 12.81 -7.27
C THR A 305 3.43 13.01 -5.78
N TYR A 306 2.44 12.35 -5.19
CA TYR A 306 2.10 12.49 -3.78
C TYR A 306 3.03 11.64 -2.91
N ALA A 307 3.69 12.28 -1.94
CA ALA A 307 4.59 11.62 -1.01
C ALA A 307 3.86 11.19 0.27
N GLN A 308 3.79 9.88 0.49
CA GLN A 308 3.31 9.27 1.73
C GLN A 308 4.33 9.46 2.85
N ARG A 309 3.92 10.10 3.94
CA ARG A 309 4.81 10.44 5.07
C ARG A 309 4.86 9.37 6.16
N HIS A 310 3.96 8.38 6.10
CA HIS A 310 3.91 7.25 7.03
C HIS A 310 3.54 5.97 6.27
N VAL A 311 4.48 5.04 6.18
CA VAL A 311 4.29 3.70 5.63
C VAL A 311 5.23 2.74 6.36
N ALA A 312 4.70 1.95 7.29
CA ALA A 312 5.48 0.99 8.06
C ALA A 312 4.70 -0.32 8.26
N TYR A 313 5.19 -1.39 7.62
CA TYR A 313 4.65 -2.74 7.72
C TYR A 313 5.53 -3.56 8.67
N LEU A 314 5.30 -3.38 9.98
CA LEU A 314 5.98 -4.15 11.02
C LEU A 314 5.48 -5.59 11.08
N GLU A 315 4.20 -5.83 10.79
CA GLU A 315 3.63 -7.17 10.73
C GLU A 315 3.74 -7.76 9.30
N PRO A 316 3.90 -9.09 9.15
CA PRO A 316 3.99 -9.72 7.83
C PRO A 316 2.73 -9.48 6.97
N ILE A 317 2.90 -8.81 5.83
CA ILE A 317 1.85 -8.52 4.84
C ILE A 317 2.22 -9.04 3.45
N TYR A 318 1.26 -9.42 2.60
CA TYR A 318 1.58 -9.72 1.20
C TYR A 318 1.82 -8.43 0.41
N PRO A 319 2.82 -8.38 -0.49
CA PRO A 319 3.05 -7.23 -1.38
C PRO A 319 1.78 -6.75 -2.08
N HIS A 320 0.94 -7.66 -2.57
CA HIS A 320 -0.36 -7.31 -3.16
C HIS A 320 -1.23 -6.46 -2.22
N ASP A 321 -1.39 -6.89 -0.97
CA ASP A 321 -2.26 -6.22 0.00
C ASP A 321 -1.68 -4.86 0.40
N ALA A 322 -0.35 -4.76 0.51
CA ALA A 322 0.31 -3.49 0.72
C ALA A 322 0.16 -2.54 -0.47
N TRP A 323 0.20 -3.04 -1.72
CA TRP A 323 -0.04 -2.20 -2.90
C TRP A 323 -1.47 -1.69 -2.94
N LEU A 324 -2.46 -2.50 -2.58
CA LEU A 324 -3.85 -2.05 -2.46
C LEU A 324 -4.01 -1.00 -1.36
N ASP A 325 -3.35 -1.17 -0.21
CA ASP A 325 -3.35 -0.21 0.88
C ASP A 325 -2.74 1.13 0.45
N LEU A 326 -1.57 1.11 -0.17
CA LEU A 326 -0.91 2.30 -0.72
C LEU A 326 -1.74 2.97 -1.81
N ASN A 327 -2.40 2.17 -2.66
CA ASN A 327 -3.19 2.69 -3.76
C ASN A 327 -4.45 3.44 -3.31
N ARG A 328 -4.87 3.34 -2.04
CA ARG A 328 -5.97 4.17 -1.50
C ARG A 328 -5.75 5.66 -1.69
N ALA A 329 -4.49 6.11 -1.77
CA ALA A 329 -4.14 7.51 -1.99
C ALA A 329 -4.34 8.02 -3.41
N HIS A 330 -4.50 7.10 -4.39
CA HIS A 330 -4.49 7.42 -5.81
C HIS A 330 -5.65 6.80 -6.59
N LEU A 331 -6.11 5.60 -6.20
CA LEU A 331 -7.09 4.76 -6.89
C LEU A 331 -6.73 4.52 -8.36
N TRP A 332 -5.43 4.35 -8.61
CA TRP A 332 -4.87 4.01 -9.90
C TRP A 332 -5.17 2.55 -10.27
N GLU A 333 -5.10 2.23 -11.54
CA GLU A 333 -5.23 0.86 -12.01
C GLU A 333 -3.98 0.06 -11.64
N LEU A 334 -4.20 -1.02 -10.89
CA LEU A 334 -3.18 -1.99 -10.52
C LEU A 334 -3.51 -3.31 -11.23
N SER A 335 -2.60 -3.82 -12.05
CA SER A 335 -2.82 -5.05 -12.83
C SER A 335 -1.50 -5.67 -13.29
N VAL A 336 -1.48 -6.99 -13.48
CA VAL A 336 -0.37 -7.65 -14.19
C VAL A 336 -0.84 -8.21 -15.52
N TRP A 337 -0.18 -7.78 -16.59
CA TRP A 337 -0.49 -8.18 -17.96
C TRP A 337 0.66 -8.95 -18.62
N GLU A 338 0.72 -8.95 -19.96
CA GLU A 338 1.63 -9.77 -20.75
C GLU A 338 3.10 -9.55 -20.36
N ASN A 339 3.88 -10.63 -20.38
CA ASN A 339 5.29 -10.63 -19.95
C ASN A 339 5.48 -10.22 -18.49
N ARG A 340 4.51 -10.56 -17.63
CA ARG A 340 4.55 -10.29 -16.19
C ARG A 340 4.71 -8.81 -15.84
N LYS A 341 4.27 -7.92 -16.73
CA LYS A 341 4.38 -6.48 -16.53
C LYS A 341 3.37 -6.01 -15.51
N LEU A 342 3.85 -5.44 -14.42
CA LEU A 342 3.07 -4.76 -13.40
C LEU A 342 2.76 -3.34 -13.90
N TYR A 343 1.47 -3.06 -14.00
CA TYR A 343 0.94 -1.75 -14.34
C TYR A 343 0.47 -1.08 -13.06
N TYR A 344 0.87 0.18 -12.92
CA TYR A 344 0.34 1.10 -11.93
C TYR A 344 0.18 2.45 -12.58
N GLU A 345 -1.03 2.78 -13.02
CA GLU A 345 -1.27 3.92 -13.89
C GLU A 345 -2.60 4.61 -13.60
N PRO A 346 -2.73 5.91 -13.89
CA PRO A 346 -3.97 6.62 -13.66
C PRO A 346 -5.11 5.97 -14.45
N PRO A 347 -6.32 5.99 -13.89
CA PRO A 347 -7.48 5.49 -14.59
C PRO A 347 -7.69 6.20 -15.93
N ALA A 348 -7.87 5.43 -17.02
CA ALA A 348 -8.28 5.99 -18.31
C ALA A 348 -9.57 6.82 -18.17
N THR A 349 -9.63 7.96 -18.86
CA THR A 349 -10.80 8.84 -18.86
C THR A 349 -11.98 8.19 -19.56
N LEU A 350 -13.21 8.54 -19.13
CA LEU A 350 -14.45 8.01 -19.71
C LEU A 350 -15.01 8.86 -20.85
N ASP A 351 -14.21 9.79 -21.40
CA ASP A 351 -14.58 10.59 -22.57
C ASP A 351 -14.49 9.81 -23.89
N ASP A 352 -13.95 8.60 -23.83
CA ASP A 352 -13.69 7.74 -24.98
C ASP A 352 -13.88 6.27 -24.59
N TYR A 353 -13.96 5.38 -25.58
CA TYR A 353 -14.16 3.95 -25.37
C TYR A 353 -13.24 3.10 -26.25
N ASP A 354 -12.93 1.90 -25.77
CA ASP A 354 -12.09 0.94 -26.49
C ASP A 354 -12.96 -0.07 -27.26
N TRP A 355 -14.11 -0.42 -26.68
CA TRP A 355 -15.07 -1.39 -27.20
C TRP A 355 -16.46 -0.80 -27.32
N GLN A 356 -17.21 -1.28 -28.29
CA GLN A 356 -18.63 -0.95 -28.41
C GLN A 356 -19.47 -2.21 -28.49
N VAL A 357 -20.63 -2.13 -27.87
CA VAL A 357 -21.71 -3.11 -27.99
C VAL A 357 -22.98 -2.40 -28.47
N ARG A 358 -23.83 -3.15 -29.14
CA ARG A 358 -25.19 -2.71 -29.47
C ARG A 358 -26.20 -3.73 -28.99
N THR A 359 -27.39 -3.27 -28.62
CA THR A 359 -28.53 -4.13 -28.24
C THR A 359 -29.01 -5.02 -29.38
N ASP A 360 -28.75 -4.63 -30.63
CA ASP A 360 -29.09 -5.39 -31.82
C ASP A 360 -27.96 -6.33 -32.32
N ASP A 361 -26.79 -6.32 -31.67
CA ASP A 361 -25.70 -7.22 -32.04
C ASP A 361 -26.02 -8.69 -31.67
N PRO A 362 -25.69 -9.67 -32.54
CA PRO A 362 -25.99 -11.08 -32.27
C PRO A 362 -25.37 -11.60 -30.97
N GLY A 363 -26.21 -12.16 -30.09
CA GLY A 363 -25.77 -12.76 -28.83
C GLY A 363 -25.44 -11.75 -27.73
N VAL A 364 -25.74 -10.47 -27.92
CA VAL A 364 -25.61 -9.45 -26.87
C VAL A 364 -26.84 -9.48 -25.94
N THR A 365 -26.60 -9.57 -24.64
CA THR A 365 -27.61 -9.39 -23.59
C THR A 365 -27.09 -8.35 -22.59
N LEU A 366 -27.93 -7.36 -22.26
CA LEU A 366 -27.60 -6.32 -21.27
C LEU A 366 -28.50 -6.44 -20.04
N SER A 367 -27.91 -6.32 -18.85
CA SER A 367 -28.64 -6.20 -17.59
C SER A 367 -28.12 -4.98 -16.84
N PHE A 368 -28.96 -3.94 -16.75
CA PHE A 368 -28.64 -2.69 -16.05
C PHE A 368 -29.01 -2.81 -14.57
N GLY A 369 -28.11 -2.36 -13.70
CA GLY A 369 -28.45 -2.00 -12.32
C GLY A 369 -29.29 -0.73 -12.32
N GLY A 370 -30.32 -0.68 -11.48
CA GLY A 370 -31.11 0.54 -11.28
C GLY A 370 -30.37 1.56 -10.44
N ASP A 371 -30.75 2.83 -10.56
CA ASP A 371 -30.19 3.92 -9.76
C ASP A 371 -30.60 3.78 -8.30
N SER A 372 -29.65 3.95 -7.37
CA SER A 372 -29.91 3.89 -5.93
C SER A 372 -29.54 5.20 -5.24
N LEU A 373 -30.45 5.73 -4.43
CA LEU A 373 -30.18 6.90 -3.58
C LEU A 373 -29.02 6.63 -2.60
N THR A 374 -28.74 5.38 -2.25
CA THR A 374 -27.65 5.01 -1.34
C THR A 374 -26.28 5.37 -1.93
N GLU A 375 -26.15 5.33 -3.25
CA GLU A 375 -24.88 5.55 -3.96
C GLU A 375 -24.69 7.01 -4.41
N LEU A 376 -25.72 7.85 -4.27
CA LEU A 376 -25.64 9.28 -4.56
C LEU A 376 -24.87 10.00 -3.44
N ALA A 377 -23.88 10.81 -3.77
CA ALA A 377 -23.24 11.71 -2.82
C ALA A 377 -22.75 13.00 -3.51
N ASN A 378 -22.60 14.07 -2.73
CA ASN A 378 -22.00 15.33 -3.17
C ASN A 378 -20.85 15.80 -2.28
N GLY A 379 -20.30 14.89 -1.47
CA GLY A 379 -19.10 15.15 -0.70
C GLY A 379 -18.62 13.90 0.04
N VAL A 380 -17.45 14.01 0.64
CA VAL A 380 -16.86 12.97 1.49
C VAL A 380 -16.44 13.59 2.82
N GLU A 381 -16.85 12.98 3.91
CA GLU A 381 -16.29 13.26 5.23
C GLU A 381 -15.24 12.20 5.57
N VAL A 382 -14.08 12.63 6.06
CA VAL A 382 -12.97 11.73 6.37
C VAL A 382 -12.69 11.74 7.85
N THR A 383 -12.86 10.59 8.48
CA THR A 383 -12.43 10.34 9.87
C THR A 383 -11.05 9.71 9.85
N PHE A 384 -10.11 10.22 10.65
CA PHE A 384 -8.76 9.68 10.76
C PHE A 384 -8.20 9.84 12.17
N THR A 385 -7.25 8.99 12.53
CA THR A 385 -6.44 9.20 13.73
C THR A 385 -5.28 10.11 13.35
N ASP A 386 -5.22 11.31 13.93
CA ASP A 386 -4.15 12.26 13.64
C ASP A 386 -2.81 11.71 14.12
N LEU A 387 -1.90 11.48 13.19
CA LEU A 387 -0.56 10.89 13.41
C LEU A 387 0.22 11.64 14.50
N LEU A 388 0.01 12.95 14.56
CA LEU A 388 0.67 13.83 15.51
C LEU A 388 0.05 13.69 16.90
N SER A 389 -1.25 13.92 17.05
CA SER A 389 -1.89 13.99 18.37
C SER A 389 -2.43 12.67 18.91
N GLY A 390 -2.52 11.63 18.09
CA GLY A 390 -3.14 10.34 18.42
C GLY A 390 -4.65 10.42 18.64
N LYS A 391 -5.28 11.56 18.32
CA LYS A 391 -6.73 11.77 18.49
C LYS A 391 -7.45 11.55 17.17
N THR A 392 -8.65 11.01 17.25
CA THR A 392 -9.58 10.96 16.11
C THR A 392 -10.00 12.38 15.74
N ARG A 393 -9.86 12.71 14.46
CA ARG A 393 -10.32 13.97 13.84
C ARG A 393 -11.25 13.65 12.67
N LEU A 394 -12.12 14.60 12.36
CA LEU A 394 -13.02 14.59 11.22
C LEU A 394 -12.68 15.81 10.36
N VAL A 395 -12.48 15.60 9.06
CA VAL A 395 -12.47 16.68 8.07
C VAL A 395 -13.68 16.54 7.17
N THR A 396 -14.28 17.68 6.79
CA THR A 396 -15.55 17.71 6.07
C THR A 396 -15.48 18.56 4.80
N PRO A 397 -16.45 18.40 3.87
CA PRO A 397 -16.56 19.25 2.68
C PRO A 397 -16.78 20.74 3.00
N VAL A 398 -17.15 21.09 4.23
CA VAL A 398 -17.30 22.50 4.65
C VAL A 398 -15.93 23.15 4.90
N GLU A 399 -15.01 22.40 5.49
CA GLU A 399 -13.64 22.85 5.78
C GLU A 399 -12.76 22.81 4.52
N TYR A 400 -12.98 21.79 3.68
CA TYR A 400 -12.24 21.54 2.44
C TYR A 400 -13.17 21.47 1.21
N PRO A 401 -13.81 22.58 0.83
CA PRO A 401 -14.82 22.59 -0.23
C PRO A 401 -14.26 22.34 -1.64
N VAL A 402 -12.96 22.53 -1.85
CA VAL A 402 -12.34 22.28 -3.17
C VAL A 402 -11.96 20.80 -3.32
N GLU A 403 -11.61 20.15 -2.23
CA GLU A 403 -11.04 18.80 -2.23
C GLU A 403 -12.06 17.71 -1.92
N LEU A 404 -13.07 18.02 -1.09
CA LEU A 404 -13.98 17.04 -0.52
C LEU A 404 -15.45 17.26 -0.91
N ALA A 405 -15.79 18.29 -1.68
CA ALA A 405 -17.15 18.54 -2.19
C ALA A 405 -17.23 18.33 -3.71
N ASP A 406 -18.35 17.77 -4.17
CA ASP A 406 -18.75 17.88 -5.57
C ASP A 406 -19.59 19.14 -5.75
N THR A 407 -19.05 20.14 -6.45
CA THR A 407 -19.74 21.40 -6.72
C THR A 407 -20.54 21.38 -8.03
N SER A 408 -20.64 20.23 -8.71
CA SER A 408 -21.35 20.11 -9.98
C SER A 408 -22.82 20.49 -9.83
N THR A 409 -23.28 21.44 -10.63
CA THR A 409 -24.70 21.79 -10.70
C THR A 409 -25.56 20.65 -11.24
N ASP A 410 -24.95 19.64 -11.86
CA ASP A 410 -25.66 18.49 -12.41
C ASP A 410 -25.91 17.37 -11.41
N ASN A 411 -25.18 17.36 -10.29
CA ASN A 411 -25.38 16.38 -9.23
C ASN A 411 -26.81 16.51 -8.65
N PRO A 412 -27.61 15.42 -8.63
CA PRO A 412 -28.97 15.45 -8.10
C PRO A 412 -29.07 15.93 -6.64
N ALA A 413 -28.08 15.66 -5.79
CA ALA A 413 -28.07 16.14 -4.41
C ALA A 413 -27.91 17.67 -4.37
N ASN A 414 -27.03 18.24 -5.21
CA ASN A 414 -26.85 19.69 -5.33
C ASN A 414 -28.11 20.39 -5.88
N LYS A 415 -28.74 19.82 -6.93
CA LYS A 415 -29.99 20.33 -7.51
C LYS A 415 -31.12 20.45 -6.48
N ASN A 416 -31.14 19.56 -5.49
CA ASN A 416 -32.14 19.53 -4.43
C ASN A 416 -31.68 20.20 -3.12
N GLY A 417 -30.48 20.82 -3.10
CA GLY A 417 -29.94 21.51 -1.92
C GLY A 417 -29.68 20.57 -0.73
N LEU A 418 -29.39 19.29 -0.99
CA LEU A 418 -29.12 18.28 0.03
C LEU A 418 -27.62 18.12 0.26
N ASN A 419 -27.18 18.07 1.52
CA ASN A 419 -25.83 17.64 1.87
C ASN A 419 -25.85 16.13 2.15
N LYS A 420 -25.35 15.34 1.22
CA LYS A 420 -25.26 13.89 1.34
C LYS A 420 -23.80 13.47 1.13
N TRP A 421 -23.10 13.27 2.23
CA TRP A 421 -21.68 12.95 2.22
C TRP A 421 -21.45 11.46 2.48
N LEU A 422 -20.46 10.88 1.80
CA LEU A 422 -19.97 9.54 2.13
C LEU A 422 -19.00 9.65 3.30
N ALA A 423 -19.08 8.69 4.22
CA ALA A 423 -18.10 8.58 5.29
C ALA A 423 -16.93 7.68 4.85
N TYR A 424 -15.71 8.19 4.99
CA TYR A 424 -14.49 7.42 4.80
C TYR A 424 -13.68 7.43 6.09
N GLU A 425 -13.32 6.25 6.60
CA GLU A 425 -12.46 6.12 7.77
C GLU A 425 -11.07 5.64 7.35
N VAL A 426 -10.04 6.44 7.63
CA VAL A 426 -8.65 6.06 7.41
C VAL A 426 -8.26 5.04 8.49
N PRO A 427 -7.88 3.80 8.12
CA PRO A 427 -7.70 2.72 9.09
C PRO A 427 -6.36 2.78 9.85
N PHE A 428 -5.55 3.81 9.62
CA PHE A 428 -4.24 4.00 10.25
C PHE A 428 -4.00 5.48 10.59
N PRO A 429 -3.08 5.77 11.52
CA PRO A 429 -2.71 7.15 11.83
C PRO A 429 -2.08 7.87 10.64
N CYS A 430 -2.58 9.06 10.32
CA CYS A 430 -2.07 9.87 9.21
C CYS A 430 -2.15 11.38 9.51
N LEU A 431 -1.50 12.22 8.70
CA LEU A 431 -1.66 13.67 8.81
C LEU A 431 -2.97 14.12 8.17
N GLU A 432 -3.46 15.29 8.56
CA GLU A 432 -4.65 15.91 7.97
C GLU A 432 -4.54 16.05 6.43
N ALA A 433 -3.37 16.41 5.91
CA ALA A 433 -3.13 16.46 4.47
C ALA A 433 -3.21 15.09 3.78
N ASP A 434 -2.85 14.01 4.49
CA ASP A 434 -3.00 12.63 4.01
C ASP A 434 -4.48 12.25 3.99
N ALA A 435 -5.21 12.55 5.06
CA ALA A 435 -6.66 12.34 5.15
C ALA A 435 -7.43 13.06 4.02
N VAL A 436 -7.09 14.32 3.73
CA VAL A 436 -7.67 15.07 2.61
C VAL A 436 -7.34 14.43 1.27
N GLN A 437 -6.12 13.91 1.08
CA GLN A 437 -5.75 13.22 -0.15
C GLN A 437 -6.54 11.90 -0.33
N TYR A 438 -6.70 11.10 0.72
CA TYR A 438 -7.55 9.91 0.67
C TYR A 438 -9.01 10.27 0.40
N GLY A 439 -9.53 11.33 1.04
CA GLY A 439 -10.87 11.84 0.80
C GLY A 439 -11.08 12.29 -0.63
N ARG A 440 -10.11 12.99 -1.23
CA ARG A 440 -10.15 13.40 -2.65
C ARG A 440 -10.21 12.19 -3.57
N ALA A 441 -9.36 11.19 -3.32
CA ALA A 441 -9.36 9.96 -4.11
C ALA A 441 -10.71 9.25 -4.00
N TYR A 442 -11.21 9.07 -2.78
CA TYR A 442 -12.51 8.43 -2.52
C TYR A 442 -13.69 9.21 -3.13
N LEU A 443 -13.66 10.55 -3.06
CA LEU A 443 -14.64 11.42 -3.71
C LEU A 443 -14.63 11.19 -5.22
N ALA A 444 -13.46 11.12 -5.85
CA ALA A 444 -13.34 10.90 -7.30
C ALA A 444 -13.96 9.56 -7.77
N GLU A 445 -13.99 8.54 -6.92
CA GLU A 445 -14.67 7.26 -7.18
C GLU A 445 -16.15 7.29 -6.76
N GLY A 446 -16.49 8.02 -5.69
CA GLY A 446 -17.83 8.05 -5.10
C GLY A 446 -18.83 9.03 -5.74
N ILE A 447 -18.37 10.12 -6.36
CA ILE A 447 -19.25 11.14 -6.98
C ILE A 447 -19.78 10.73 -8.35
N ARG A 448 -19.20 9.69 -8.94
CA ARG A 448 -19.62 9.22 -10.24
C ARG A 448 -20.83 8.32 -10.02
N ALA A 449 -21.97 8.73 -10.60
CA ALA A 449 -23.22 8.01 -10.46
C ALA A 449 -23.05 6.58 -10.96
N LYS A 450 -23.01 5.64 -10.02
CA LYS A 450 -22.89 4.22 -10.32
C LYS A 450 -24.10 3.80 -11.13
N ALA A 451 -23.82 3.20 -12.27
CA ALA A 451 -24.81 2.66 -13.18
C ALA A 451 -24.26 1.34 -13.69
N PRO A 452 -24.14 0.32 -12.82
CA PRO A 452 -23.48 -0.92 -13.18
C PRO A 452 -24.27 -1.62 -14.29
N VAL A 453 -23.56 -2.30 -15.19
CA VAL A 453 -24.14 -3.10 -16.25
C VAL A 453 -23.39 -4.42 -16.37
N SER A 454 -24.15 -5.50 -16.51
CA SER A 454 -23.64 -6.79 -16.94
C SER A 454 -23.94 -6.98 -18.43
N ILE A 455 -22.90 -7.24 -19.21
CA ILE A 455 -22.96 -7.40 -20.66
C ILE A 455 -22.49 -8.80 -21.00
N THR A 456 -23.36 -9.61 -21.59
CA THR A 456 -22.96 -10.87 -22.24
C THR A 456 -22.87 -10.63 -23.73
N CYS A 457 -21.79 -11.06 -24.37
CA CYS A 457 -21.62 -11.03 -25.81
C CYS A 457 -21.07 -12.36 -26.33
N GLY A 458 -21.24 -12.63 -27.62
CA GLY A 458 -20.76 -13.85 -28.27
C GLY A 458 -19.24 -13.87 -28.47
N PHE A 459 -18.78 -14.55 -29.53
CA PHE A 459 -17.35 -14.67 -29.84
C PHE A 459 -16.68 -13.38 -30.36
N HIS A 460 -17.47 -12.41 -30.77
CA HIS A 460 -16.97 -11.17 -31.36
C HIS A 460 -17.64 -9.97 -30.72
N ILE A 461 -16.87 -8.88 -30.64
CA ILE A 461 -17.29 -7.56 -30.17
C ILE A 461 -16.69 -6.53 -31.12
N ARG A 462 -17.29 -5.34 -31.22
CA ARG A 462 -16.75 -4.30 -32.10
C ARG A 462 -15.72 -3.47 -31.36
N ASP A 463 -14.62 -3.17 -32.03
CA ASP A 463 -13.68 -2.13 -31.57
C ASP A 463 -14.24 -0.72 -31.78
N ARG A 464 -13.50 0.28 -31.31
CA ARG A 464 -13.80 1.70 -31.51
C ARG A 464 -14.05 2.09 -32.97
N ALA A 465 -13.37 1.46 -33.93
CA ALA A 465 -13.54 1.73 -35.36
C ALA A 465 -14.75 1.00 -35.98
N GLY A 466 -15.45 0.17 -35.19
CA GLY A 466 -16.59 -0.62 -35.60
C GLY A 466 -16.24 -1.95 -36.26
N ASN A 467 -14.97 -2.35 -36.27
CA ASN A 467 -14.57 -3.64 -36.81
C ASN A 467 -14.86 -4.75 -35.80
N TRP A 468 -15.29 -5.90 -36.30
CA TRP A 468 -15.45 -7.09 -35.47
C TRP A 468 -14.09 -7.63 -35.04
N GLN A 469 -13.89 -7.73 -33.74
CA GLN A 469 -12.72 -8.29 -33.09
C GLN A 469 -13.11 -9.49 -32.23
N PRO A 470 -12.20 -10.45 -32.00
CA PRO A 470 -12.43 -11.51 -31.01
C PRO A 470 -12.74 -10.94 -29.63
N ALA A 471 -13.85 -11.36 -29.02
CA ALA A 471 -14.25 -10.93 -27.67
C ALA A 471 -13.23 -11.37 -26.59
N SER A 472 -12.39 -12.35 -26.90
CA SER A 472 -11.26 -12.76 -26.06
C SER A 472 -10.24 -11.67 -25.76
N LYS A 473 -10.23 -10.57 -26.53
CA LYS A 473 -9.30 -9.45 -26.34
C LYS A 473 -9.74 -8.44 -25.28
N VAL A 474 -11.00 -8.53 -24.84
CA VAL A 474 -11.57 -7.57 -23.88
C VAL A 474 -11.08 -7.89 -22.48
N ARG A 475 -10.52 -6.90 -21.80
CA ARG A 475 -9.97 -7.03 -20.45
C ARG A 475 -10.45 -5.93 -19.51
N CYS A 476 -10.33 -6.17 -18.20
CA CYS A 476 -10.57 -5.16 -17.18
C CYS A 476 -9.65 -3.93 -17.37
N GLY A 477 -10.09 -2.78 -16.85
CA GLY A 477 -9.41 -1.49 -17.00
C GLY A 477 -9.67 -0.79 -18.35
N GLN A 478 -10.14 -1.51 -19.38
CA GLN A 478 -10.61 -0.92 -20.64
C GLN A 478 -12.02 -0.35 -20.50
N ARG A 479 -12.51 0.29 -21.57
CA ARG A 479 -13.79 1.00 -21.59
C ARG A 479 -14.72 0.43 -22.66
N VAL A 480 -16.01 0.34 -22.33
CA VAL A 480 -17.08 -0.13 -23.23
C VAL A 480 -18.21 0.89 -23.32
N ALA A 481 -18.73 1.12 -24.51
CA ALA A 481 -19.90 1.97 -24.75
C ALA A 481 -21.07 1.17 -25.37
N ILE A 482 -22.30 1.49 -24.97
CA ILE A 482 -23.52 0.92 -25.55
C ILE A 482 -24.07 1.95 -26.55
N THR A 483 -23.64 1.84 -27.80
CA THR A 483 -23.76 2.94 -28.79
C THR A 483 -25.17 3.18 -29.32
N ASP A 484 -26.06 2.21 -29.19
CA ASP A 484 -27.47 2.32 -29.62
C ASP A 484 -28.44 2.58 -28.46
N HIS A 485 -27.93 2.74 -27.23
CA HIS A 485 -28.74 3.12 -26.08
C HIS A 485 -28.77 4.65 -25.92
N PRO A 486 -29.96 5.28 -25.82
CA PRO A 486 -30.06 6.73 -25.71
C PRO A 486 -29.38 7.22 -24.43
N ASN A 487 -28.61 8.29 -24.54
CA ASN A 487 -27.85 8.91 -23.44
C ASN A 487 -26.91 7.94 -22.70
N ASP A 488 -26.37 6.93 -23.40
CA ASP A 488 -25.30 6.12 -22.82
C ASP A 488 -23.96 6.88 -22.80
N ALA A 489 -23.12 6.56 -21.82
CA ALA A 489 -21.79 7.10 -21.66
C ALA A 489 -20.82 5.93 -21.47
N PRO A 490 -19.56 6.04 -21.91
CA PRO A 490 -18.56 4.99 -21.73
C PRO A 490 -18.44 4.53 -20.28
N ARG A 491 -18.25 3.23 -20.13
CA ARG A 491 -18.17 2.53 -18.84
C ARG A 491 -16.82 1.87 -18.73
N ARG A 492 -16.26 1.89 -17.53
CA ARG A 492 -15.08 1.11 -17.22
C ARG A 492 -15.46 -0.35 -17.03
N ILE A 493 -14.68 -1.24 -17.64
CA ILE A 493 -14.76 -2.67 -17.41
C ILE A 493 -14.05 -3.01 -16.09
N ILE A 494 -14.80 -3.53 -15.14
CA ILE A 494 -14.31 -3.95 -13.82
C ILE A 494 -13.76 -5.37 -13.90
N ASP A 495 -14.53 -6.29 -14.50
CA ASP A 495 -14.17 -7.70 -14.63
C ASP A 495 -14.64 -8.26 -15.96
N THR A 496 -13.91 -9.26 -16.46
CA THR A 496 -14.34 -10.06 -17.62
C THR A 496 -14.22 -11.55 -17.35
N SER A 497 -15.09 -12.33 -17.99
CA SER A 497 -15.05 -13.80 -17.97
C SER A 497 -15.31 -14.32 -19.37
N TYR A 498 -14.30 -14.89 -20.01
CA TYR A 498 -14.39 -15.52 -21.32
C TYR A 498 -14.49 -17.02 -21.18
N SER A 499 -15.42 -17.64 -21.92
CA SER A 499 -15.51 -19.10 -22.03
C SER A 499 -15.73 -19.49 -23.49
N HIS A 500 -14.80 -20.30 -24.02
CA HIS A 500 -14.91 -20.78 -25.40
C HIS A 500 -16.10 -21.72 -25.57
N ASP A 501 -16.32 -22.63 -24.61
CA ASP A 501 -17.43 -23.59 -24.63
C ASP A 501 -18.76 -22.95 -24.24
N GLY A 502 -18.72 -21.98 -23.32
CA GLY A 502 -19.85 -21.13 -22.99
C GLY A 502 -20.24 -20.16 -24.12
N ARG A 503 -19.44 -20.14 -25.20
CA ARG A 503 -19.63 -19.38 -26.44
C ARG A 503 -19.70 -17.87 -26.27
N GLY A 504 -18.92 -17.30 -25.35
CA GLY A 504 -18.97 -15.86 -25.18
C GLY A 504 -18.10 -15.27 -24.08
N LEU A 505 -18.33 -13.98 -23.89
CA LEU A 505 -17.68 -13.13 -22.91
C LEU A 505 -18.77 -12.48 -22.06
N THR A 506 -18.58 -12.52 -20.75
CA THR A 506 -19.34 -11.70 -19.79
C THR A 506 -18.45 -10.57 -19.30
N ILE A 507 -18.99 -9.36 -19.29
CA ILE A 507 -18.33 -8.11 -18.88
C ILE A 507 -19.15 -7.51 -17.75
N SER A 508 -18.49 -7.21 -16.63
CA SER A 508 -19.02 -6.32 -15.59
C SER A 508 -18.44 -4.94 -15.81
N ALA A 509 -19.29 -3.93 -16.01
CA ALA A 509 -18.84 -2.57 -16.27
C ALA A 509 -19.65 -1.54 -15.48
N ASP A 510 -19.04 -0.41 -15.14
CA ASP A 510 -19.68 0.68 -14.40
C ASP A 510 -19.28 2.05 -14.95
N ARG A 511 -20.12 3.07 -14.75
CA ARG A 511 -19.73 4.49 -14.85
C ARG A 511 -18.93 4.85 -13.60
N ALA A 512 -17.81 4.16 -13.46
CA ALA A 512 -16.87 4.34 -12.37
C ALA A 512 -16.29 5.72 -12.40
#